data_AF-A0A835MKN8-F1
#
_entry.id   AF-A0A835MKN8-F1
#
_cell.length_a   1.000
_cell.length_b   1.000
_cell.length_c   1.000
_cell.angle_alpha   90.00
_cell.angle_beta   90.00
_cell.angle_gamma   90.00
#
_symmetry.space_group_name_H-M   'P 1'
#
loop_
_entity.id
_entity.type
_entity.pdbx_description
1 polymer ?
#
loop_
_entity_poly.entity_id
_entity_poly.type
_entity_poly.pdbx_seq_one_letter_code
_entity_poly.pdbx_strand_id
1 'polypeptide(L)'
;MKKASEECHTSEDESIKAEEDAAEWKWKYDIAVRETKAALEKVANVQERTNKETQLREDALREEFSSHLVVKEDEIKEKNKRIEYAEHCLTTLNLELKAADSKMQSYGTEISSLKLEIKVLVEKLENANAKAQSYDKEARILEQEKIHLEQKYQSEFERFTEVQERCNGSEKECKKATELADRARADAVSAQKEKNEFQKLEIERLAQIERAQRLVESLYSDWDLLPPKTIKDSEAKKLEDWDDEEDGEWTAPTISNPEYKGPWKPKKIKNPNYQGKWKAPIVDNLDYG
;
A
#
# COMPACT_ATOMS: atom_id res chain seq x y z
N MET A 1 188.83 69.55 26.03
CA MET A 1 187.38 69.76 25.96
C MET A 1 186.88 69.26 24.59
N LYS A 2 187.00 68.00 24.16
CA LYS A 2 186.71 66.69 24.78
C LYS A 2 185.37 66.69 25.53
N LYS A 3 184.40 65.99 24.95
CA LYS A 3 183.36 65.19 25.61
C LYS A 3 182.09 65.86 26.18
N ALA A 4 181.87 67.16 26.03
CA ALA A 4 180.67 67.82 26.59
C ALA A 4 179.71 68.49 25.58
N SER A 5 180.10 68.72 24.31
CA SER A 5 179.19 69.37 23.33
C SER A 5 178.82 68.49 22.13
N GLU A 6 179.64 67.49 21.77
CA GLU A 6 179.24 66.45 20.80
C GLU A 6 178.12 65.57 21.37
N GLU A 7 178.05 65.37 22.69
CA GLU A 7 176.88 64.78 23.38
C GLU A 7 175.67 65.74 23.42
N CYS A 8 175.86 67.06 23.27
CA CYS A 8 174.79 68.06 23.19
C CYS A 8 174.16 68.11 21.79
N HIS A 9 174.97 68.03 20.72
CA HIS A 9 174.46 68.02 19.34
C HIS A 9 173.90 66.67 18.90
N THR A 10 174.41 65.53 19.40
CA THR A 10 173.77 64.23 19.17
C THR A 10 172.47 64.09 19.96
N SER A 11 172.37 64.70 21.15
CA SER A 11 171.11 64.77 21.90
C SER A 11 170.09 65.71 21.24
N GLU A 12 170.53 66.79 20.57
CA GLU A 12 169.66 67.70 19.82
C GLU A 12 169.18 67.07 18.50
N ASP A 13 170.04 66.41 17.73
CA ASP A 13 169.67 65.74 16.47
C ASP A 13 168.78 64.50 16.71
N GLU A 14 169.04 63.73 17.76
CA GLU A 14 168.14 62.64 18.19
C GLU A 14 166.79 63.18 18.69
N SER A 15 166.78 64.36 19.32
CA SER A 15 165.55 65.05 19.73
C SER A 15 164.75 65.56 18.53
N ILE A 16 165.39 66.16 17.53
CA ILE A 16 164.74 66.67 16.30
C ILE A 16 164.16 65.50 15.51
N LYS A 17 164.90 64.40 15.36
CA LYS A 17 164.40 63.21 14.65
C LYS A 17 163.24 62.54 15.36
N ALA A 18 163.27 62.48 16.70
CA ALA A 18 162.14 62.01 17.49
C ALA A 18 160.92 62.93 17.37
N GLU A 19 161.13 64.24 17.22
CA GLU A 19 160.05 65.23 17.02
C GLU A 19 159.45 65.15 15.61
N GLU A 20 160.26 64.94 14.58
CA GLU A 20 159.82 64.69 13.20
C GLU A 20 159.07 63.37 13.06
N ASP A 21 159.60 62.27 13.63
CA ASP A 21 158.92 60.98 13.65
C ASP A 21 157.59 61.08 14.41
N ALA A 22 157.56 61.78 15.55
CA ALA A 22 156.32 62.04 16.28
C ALA A 22 155.31 62.86 15.46
N ALA A 23 155.78 63.86 14.70
CA ALA A 23 154.94 64.65 13.80
C ALA A 23 154.40 63.81 12.63
N GLU A 24 155.21 62.92 12.06
CA GLU A 24 154.78 61.98 11.03
C GLU A 24 153.73 60.99 11.55
N TRP A 25 153.96 60.40 12.73
CA TRP A 25 153.01 59.50 13.36
C TRP A 25 151.71 60.22 13.70
N LYS A 26 151.78 61.46 14.17
CA LYS A 26 150.62 62.31 14.39
C LYS A 26 149.86 62.58 13.10
N TRP A 27 150.53 62.92 12.01
CA TRP A 27 149.89 63.14 10.71
C TRP A 27 149.24 61.87 10.13
N LYS A 28 149.94 60.72 10.20
CA LYS A 28 149.41 59.40 9.79
C LYS A 28 148.20 59.01 10.66
N TYR A 29 148.27 59.24 11.96
CA TYR A 29 147.17 59.05 12.89
C TYR A 29 145.99 59.97 12.55
N ASP A 30 146.24 61.26 12.30
CA ASP A 30 145.20 62.24 11.93
C ASP A 30 144.54 61.88 10.60
N ILE A 31 145.26 61.33 9.62
CA ILE A 31 144.70 60.79 8.38
C ILE A 31 143.85 59.56 8.66
N ALA A 32 144.37 58.56 9.39
CA ALA A 32 143.64 57.35 9.71
C ALA A 32 142.36 57.65 10.51
N VAL A 33 142.42 58.59 11.47
CA VAL A 33 141.24 59.08 12.21
C VAL A 33 140.25 59.76 11.27
N ARG A 34 140.71 60.57 10.32
CA ARG A 34 139.81 61.21 9.34
C ARG A 34 139.16 60.22 8.40
N GLU A 35 139.90 59.23 7.90
CA GLU A 35 139.40 58.18 7.01
C GLU A 35 138.43 57.24 7.73
N THR A 36 138.75 56.81 8.95
CA THR A 36 137.85 56.00 9.77
C THR A 36 136.58 56.77 10.14
N LYS A 37 136.69 58.06 10.46
CA LYS A 37 135.53 58.94 10.67
C LYS A 37 134.67 59.06 9.41
N ALA A 38 135.28 59.26 8.24
CA ALA A 38 134.57 59.32 6.97
C ALA A 38 133.92 57.98 6.58
N ALA A 39 134.57 56.86 6.88
CA ALA A 39 134.01 55.53 6.68
C ALA A 39 132.82 55.28 7.62
N LEU A 40 132.95 55.64 8.90
CA LEU A 40 131.87 55.53 9.88
C LEU A 40 130.68 56.40 9.50
N GLU A 41 130.91 57.63 9.01
CA GLU A 41 129.85 58.51 8.51
C GLU A 41 129.15 57.94 7.27
N LYS A 42 129.91 57.36 6.32
CA LYS A 42 129.31 56.65 5.17
C LYS A 42 128.47 55.46 5.60
N VAL A 43 128.95 54.66 6.56
CA VAL A 43 128.20 53.52 7.11
C VAL A 43 126.94 53.99 7.83
N ALA A 44 127.02 55.05 8.64
CA ALA A 44 125.86 55.65 9.31
C ALA A 44 124.83 56.16 8.30
N ASN A 45 125.27 56.85 7.24
CA ASN A 45 124.40 57.35 6.18
C ASN A 45 123.73 56.21 5.39
N VAL A 46 124.47 55.12 5.11
CA VAL A 46 123.89 53.93 4.47
C VAL A 46 122.87 53.27 5.39
N GLN A 47 123.18 53.11 6.68
CA GLN A 47 122.27 52.54 7.67
C GLN A 47 121.00 53.38 7.82
N GLU A 48 121.12 54.71 7.84
CA GLU A 48 119.98 55.62 7.91
C GLU A 48 119.10 55.50 6.66
N ARG A 49 119.70 55.40 5.46
CA ARG A 49 118.97 55.17 4.22
C ARG A 49 118.25 53.82 4.22
N THR A 50 118.92 52.74 4.62
CA THR A 50 118.28 51.42 4.69
C THR A 50 117.14 51.41 5.71
N ASN A 51 117.32 52.06 6.87
CA ASN A 51 116.26 52.17 7.88
C ASN A 51 115.06 52.96 7.36
N LYS A 52 115.29 54.04 6.61
CA LYS A 52 114.21 54.81 5.96
C LYS A 52 113.49 53.97 4.92
N GLU A 53 114.22 53.23 4.08
CA GLU A 53 113.61 52.33 3.09
C GLU A 53 112.80 51.20 3.73
N THR A 54 113.27 50.61 4.84
CA THR A 54 112.49 49.61 5.59
C THR A 54 111.25 50.21 6.22
N GLN A 55 111.35 51.41 6.81
CA GLN A 55 110.21 52.10 7.39
C GLN A 55 109.14 52.38 6.34
N LEU A 56 109.52 52.89 5.16
CA LEU A 56 108.58 53.15 4.07
C LEU A 56 107.88 51.86 3.58
N ARG A 57 108.60 50.74 3.52
CA ARG A 57 107.99 49.44 3.17
C ARG A 57 107.01 48.96 4.23
N GLU A 58 107.36 49.10 5.51
CA GLU A 58 106.46 48.76 6.60
C GLU A 58 105.22 49.66 6.62
N ASP A 59 105.38 50.96 6.42
CA ASP A 59 104.28 51.91 6.37
C ASP A 59 103.35 51.63 5.18
N ALA A 60 103.91 51.31 4.00
CA ALA A 60 103.14 50.89 2.84
C ALA A 60 102.34 49.61 3.10
N LEU A 61 102.96 48.58 3.72
CA LEU A 61 102.24 47.36 4.09
C LEU A 61 101.15 47.63 5.13
N ARG A 62 101.40 48.47 6.14
CA ARG A 62 100.39 48.86 7.14
C ARG A 62 99.21 49.55 6.49
N GLU A 63 99.46 50.44 5.53
CA GLU A 63 98.41 51.13 4.77
C GLU A 63 97.59 50.15 3.92
N GLU A 64 98.24 49.21 3.22
CA GLU A 64 97.55 48.15 2.46
C GLU A 64 96.66 47.29 3.36
N PHE A 65 97.18 46.85 4.52
CA PHE A 65 96.39 46.09 5.50
C PHE A 65 95.23 46.92 6.06
N SER A 66 95.45 48.20 6.34
CA SER A 66 94.41 49.10 6.83
C SER A 66 93.31 49.29 5.77
N SER A 67 93.68 49.50 4.51
CA SER A 67 92.73 49.60 3.39
C SER A 67 91.92 48.30 3.24
N HIS A 68 92.59 47.15 3.28
CA HIS A 68 91.92 45.86 3.18
C HIS A 68 90.97 45.60 4.37
N LEU A 69 91.34 46.02 5.59
CA LEU A 69 90.47 45.92 6.76
C LEU A 69 89.19 46.73 6.59
N VAL A 70 89.28 47.97 6.09
CA VAL A 70 88.10 48.81 5.84
C VAL A 70 87.16 48.16 4.83
N VAL A 71 87.69 47.61 3.72
CA VAL A 71 86.87 46.89 2.73
C VAL A 71 86.18 45.68 3.35
N LYS A 72 86.87 44.91 4.20
CA LYS A 72 86.26 43.77 4.91
C LYS A 72 85.22 44.17 5.94
N GLU A 73 85.44 45.27 6.66
CA GLU A 73 84.44 45.85 7.55
C GLU A 73 83.17 46.25 6.80
N ASP A 74 83.31 46.85 5.61
CA ASP A 74 82.16 47.21 4.77
C ASP A 74 81.45 45.99 4.18
N GLU A 75 82.20 44.97 3.74
CA GLU A 75 81.62 43.66 3.35
C GLU A 75 80.84 43.01 4.51
N ILE A 76 81.36 43.09 5.74
CA ILE A 76 80.70 42.57 6.94
C ILE A 76 79.41 43.35 7.22
N LYS A 77 79.45 44.70 7.18
CA LYS A 77 78.26 45.54 7.36
C LYS A 77 77.17 45.20 6.34
N GLU A 78 77.54 45.03 5.08
CA GLU A 78 76.59 44.67 4.03
C GLU A 78 75.98 43.27 4.25
N LYS A 79 76.80 42.28 4.64
CA LYS A 79 76.30 40.94 4.99
C LYS A 79 75.38 40.98 6.21
N ASN A 80 75.70 41.78 7.23
CA ASN A 80 74.85 41.93 8.42
C ASN A 80 73.48 42.51 8.05
N LYS A 81 73.41 43.54 7.20
CA LYS A 81 72.13 44.09 6.70
C LYS A 81 71.31 43.03 5.95
N ARG A 82 71.96 42.18 5.13
CA ARG A 82 71.26 41.09 4.43
C ARG A 82 70.73 40.04 5.39
N ILE A 83 71.47 39.73 6.45
CA ILE A 83 71.03 38.81 7.51
C ILE A 83 69.82 39.40 8.23
N GLU A 84 69.89 40.66 8.67
CA GLU A 84 68.79 41.36 9.34
C GLU A 84 67.52 41.39 8.47
N TYR A 85 67.66 41.65 7.16
CA TYR A 85 66.53 41.60 6.23
C TYR A 85 65.93 40.20 6.13
N ALA A 86 66.76 39.17 6.00
CA ALA A 86 66.30 37.78 5.93
C ALA A 86 65.60 37.36 7.24
N GLU A 87 66.13 37.75 8.40
CA GLU A 87 65.51 37.53 9.71
C GLU A 87 64.14 38.23 9.79
N HIS A 88 64.03 39.47 9.32
CA HIS A 88 62.74 40.16 9.26
C HIS A 88 61.73 39.45 8.34
N CYS A 89 62.15 38.99 7.16
CA CYS A 89 61.29 38.18 6.29
C CYS A 89 60.85 36.87 6.95
N LEU A 90 61.78 36.17 7.63
CA LEU A 90 61.48 34.93 8.35
C LEU A 90 60.48 35.16 9.49
N THR A 91 60.62 36.23 10.26
CA THR A 91 59.64 36.56 11.32
C THR A 91 58.25 36.83 10.74
N THR A 92 58.16 37.57 9.63
CA THR A 92 56.89 37.83 8.95
C THR A 92 56.23 36.54 8.46
N LEU A 93 56.96 35.70 7.73
CA LEU A 93 56.46 34.42 7.23
C LEU A 93 56.04 33.47 8.37
N ASN A 94 56.78 33.45 9.47
CA ASN A 94 56.41 32.65 10.64
C ASN A 94 55.09 33.12 11.29
N LEU A 95 54.80 34.42 11.28
CA LEU A 95 53.53 34.94 11.78
C LEU A 95 52.36 34.57 10.85
N GLU A 96 52.57 34.68 9.53
CA GLU A 96 51.58 34.25 8.53
C GLU A 96 51.29 32.74 8.62
N LEU A 97 52.33 31.93 8.80
CA LEU A 97 52.20 30.48 8.99
C LEU A 97 51.37 30.17 10.25
N LYS A 98 51.65 30.82 11.38
CA LYS A 98 50.86 30.65 12.61
C LYS A 98 49.40 31.06 12.45
N ALA A 99 49.13 32.12 11.68
CA ALA A 99 47.77 32.57 11.39
C ALA A 99 47.03 31.55 10.50
N ALA A 100 47.69 31.02 9.48
CA ALA A 100 47.16 29.98 8.60
C ALA A 100 46.89 28.68 9.39
N ASP A 101 47.80 28.27 10.26
CA ASP A 101 47.64 27.10 11.14
C ASP A 101 46.44 27.25 12.07
N SER A 102 46.30 28.43 12.69
CA SER A 102 45.15 28.73 13.57
C SER A 102 43.82 28.66 12.81
N LYS A 103 43.79 29.16 11.57
CA LYS A 103 42.60 29.10 10.71
C LYS A 103 42.28 27.65 10.30
N MET A 104 43.29 26.87 9.95
CA MET A 104 43.12 25.45 9.63
C MET A 104 42.57 24.66 10.82
N GLN A 105 43.05 24.95 12.04
CA GLN A 105 42.50 24.35 13.25
C GLN A 105 41.02 24.71 13.46
N SER A 106 40.61 25.96 13.21
CA SER A 106 39.19 26.35 13.29
C SER A 106 38.32 25.63 12.24
N TYR A 107 38.82 25.43 11.03
CA TYR A 107 38.09 24.62 10.04
C TYR A 107 38.04 23.15 10.43
N GLY A 108 39.09 22.62 11.06
CA GLY A 108 39.10 21.26 11.59
C GLY A 108 38.02 21.02 12.65
N THR A 109 37.79 21.98 13.55
CA THR A 109 36.73 21.87 14.57
C THR A 109 35.34 21.98 13.95
N GLU A 110 35.13 22.89 12.99
CA GLU A 110 33.87 23.03 12.25
C GLU A 110 33.54 21.75 11.46
N ILE A 111 34.50 21.19 10.73
CA ILE A 111 34.32 19.91 10.01
C ILE A 111 33.96 18.79 10.99
N SER A 112 34.57 18.75 12.17
CA SER A 112 34.27 17.74 13.19
C SER A 112 32.84 17.89 13.73
N SER A 113 32.38 19.13 13.94
CA SER A 113 31.00 19.44 14.32
C SER A 113 30.00 19.01 13.25
N LEU A 114 30.24 19.37 11.98
CA LEU A 114 29.37 19.00 10.88
C LEU A 114 29.32 17.47 10.66
N LYS A 115 30.44 16.76 10.83
CA LYS A 115 30.46 15.29 10.79
C LYS A 115 29.58 14.68 11.86
N LEU A 116 29.56 15.24 13.07
CA LEU A 116 28.70 14.77 14.16
C LEU A 116 27.22 15.02 13.83
N GLU A 117 26.89 16.20 13.29
CA GLU A 117 25.54 16.53 12.86
C GLU A 117 25.03 15.59 11.75
N ILE A 118 25.87 15.33 10.74
CA ILE A 118 25.57 14.35 9.68
C ILE A 118 25.28 12.98 10.29
N LYS A 119 26.09 12.52 11.25
CA LYS A 119 25.87 11.23 11.91
C LYS A 119 24.51 11.17 12.62
N VAL A 120 24.15 12.21 13.36
CA VAL A 120 22.85 12.30 14.04
C VAL A 120 21.69 12.30 13.04
N LEU A 121 21.82 13.00 11.91
CA LEU A 121 20.79 13.01 10.87
C LEU A 121 20.64 11.65 10.19
N VAL A 122 21.74 10.92 9.96
CA VAL A 122 21.70 9.55 9.43
C VAL A 122 20.97 8.62 10.40
N GLU A 123 21.30 8.65 11.69
CA GLU A 123 20.61 7.83 12.71
C GLU A 123 19.10 8.17 12.79
N LYS A 124 18.72 9.45 12.68
CA LYS A 124 17.31 9.87 12.62
C LYS A 124 16.62 9.33 11.36
N LEU A 125 17.29 9.36 10.21
CA LEU A 125 16.76 8.85 8.95
C LEU A 125 16.54 7.33 9.02
N GLU A 126 17.51 6.59 9.57
CA GLU A 126 17.42 5.15 9.75
C GLU A 126 16.26 4.76 10.68
N ASN A 127 16.10 5.46 11.81
CA ASN A 127 14.99 5.25 12.73
C ASN A 127 13.63 5.56 12.09
N ALA A 128 13.52 6.66 11.34
CA ALA A 128 12.30 6.99 10.61
C ALA A 128 11.97 5.94 9.54
N ASN A 129 12.98 5.44 8.83
CA ASN A 129 12.83 4.40 7.83
C ASN A 129 12.38 3.07 8.46
N ALA A 130 12.96 2.68 9.59
CA ALA A 130 12.53 1.48 10.34
C ALA A 130 11.06 1.59 10.78
N LYS A 131 10.65 2.77 11.26
CA LYS A 131 9.26 3.05 11.63
C LYS A 131 8.32 2.98 10.44
N ALA A 132 8.70 3.57 9.30
CA ALA A 132 7.94 3.48 8.05
C ALA A 132 7.77 2.03 7.57
N GLN A 133 8.82 1.22 7.63
CA GLN A 133 8.75 -0.21 7.30
C GLN A 133 7.85 -1.00 8.25
N SER A 134 7.79 -0.63 9.54
CA SER A 134 6.84 -1.22 10.49
C SER A 134 5.40 -0.93 10.08
N TYR A 135 5.09 0.32 9.74
CA TYR A 135 3.75 0.71 9.29
C TYR A 135 3.36 0.05 7.96
N ASP A 136 4.31 -0.12 7.03
CA ASP A 136 4.05 -0.85 5.79
C ASP A 136 3.68 -2.31 6.05
N LYS A 137 4.35 -2.97 7.00
CA LYS A 137 4.01 -4.34 7.42
C LYS A 137 2.61 -4.43 8.04
N GLU A 138 2.28 -3.49 8.92
CA GLU A 138 0.95 -3.41 9.55
C GLU A 138 -0.16 -3.17 8.51
N ALA A 139 0.07 -2.25 7.56
CA ALA A 139 -0.87 -1.99 6.46
C ALA A 139 -1.10 -3.23 5.58
N ARG A 140 -0.05 -4.02 5.31
CA ARG A 140 -0.18 -5.29 4.56
C ARG A 140 -1.03 -6.31 5.30
N ILE A 141 -0.90 -6.42 6.63
CA ILE A 141 -1.72 -7.33 7.44
C ILE A 141 -3.18 -6.89 7.39
N LEU A 142 -3.45 -5.60 7.61
CA LEU A 142 -4.81 -5.06 7.56
C LEU A 142 -5.46 -5.23 6.18
N GLU A 143 -4.70 -5.09 5.09
CA GLU A 143 -5.24 -5.33 3.74
C GLU A 143 -5.60 -6.81 3.53
N GLN A 144 -4.78 -7.74 4.05
CA GLN A 144 -5.11 -9.16 4.01
C GLN A 144 -6.37 -9.50 4.83
N GLU A 145 -6.51 -8.93 6.02
CA GLU A 145 -7.70 -9.10 6.86
C GLU A 145 -8.96 -8.54 6.18
N LYS A 146 -8.85 -7.36 5.55
CA LYS A 146 -9.92 -6.76 4.76
C LYS A 146 -10.36 -7.67 3.62
N ILE A 147 -9.42 -8.17 2.81
CA ILE A 147 -9.72 -9.09 1.71
C ILE A 147 -10.42 -10.35 2.23
N HIS A 148 -9.94 -10.91 3.34
CA HIS A 148 -10.56 -12.09 3.94
C HIS A 148 -12.00 -11.82 4.41
N LEU A 149 -12.23 -10.67 5.05
CA LEU A 149 -13.56 -10.25 5.48
C LEU A 149 -14.48 -10.00 4.27
N GLU A 150 -14.01 -9.33 3.23
CA GLU A 150 -14.77 -9.10 1.99
C GLU A 150 -15.21 -10.42 1.37
N GLN A 151 -14.31 -11.40 1.24
CA GLN A 151 -14.63 -12.73 0.73
C GLN A 151 -15.69 -13.45 1.59
N LYS A 152 -15.56 -13.35 2.91
CA LYS A 152 -16.52 -13.93 3.85
C LYS A 152 -17.91 -13.30 3.69
N TYR A 153 -18.00 -11.98 3.65
CA TYR A 153 -19.27 -11.29 3.48
C TYR A 153 -19.88 -11.53 2.12
N GLN A 154 -19.08 -11.56 1.06
CA GLN A 154 -19.53 -11.91 -0.29
C GLN A 154 -20.20 -13.30 -0.31
N SER A 155 -19.57 -14.28 0.34
CA SER A 155 -20.12 -15.65 0.45
C SER A 155 -21.43 -15.68 1.23
N GLU A 156 -21.56 -14.90 2.32
CA GLU A 156 -22.81 -14.80 3.07
C GLU A 156 -23.91 -14.06 2.29
N PHE A 157 -23.57 -13.04 1.50
CA PHE A 157 -24.51 -12.37 0.60
C PHE A 157 -25.07 -13.32 -0.44
N GLU A 158 -24.20 -14.11 -1.10
CA GLU A 158 -24.62 -15.14 -2.05
C GLU A 158 -25.56 -16.16 -1.40
N ARG A 159 -25.22 -16.65 -0.21
CA ARG A 159 -26.07 -17.58 0.55
C ARG A 159 -27.43 -16.95 0.91
N PHE A 160 -27.45 -15.67 1.27
CA PHE A 160 -28.69 -14.95 1.54
C PHE A 160 -29.57 -14.85 0.29
N THR A 161 -28.99 -14.53 -0.85
CA THR A 161 -29.71 -14.50 -2.14
C THR A 161 -30.31 -15.86 -2.48
N GLU A 162 -29.56 -16.95 -2.31
CA GLU A 162 -30.08 -18.31 -2.52
C GLU A 162 -31.26 -18.65 -1.59
N VAL A 163 -31.18 -18.26 -0.32
CA VAL A 163 -32.31 -18.44 0.63
C VAL A 163 -33.52 -17.62 0.17
N GLN A 164 -33.32 -16.37 -0.22
CA GLN A 164 -34.40 -15.50 -0.69
C GLN A 164 -35.08 -16.06 -1.95
N GLU A 165 -34.32 -16.59 -2.89
CA GLU A 165 -34.86 -17.25 -4.08
C GLU A 165 -35.68 -18.49 -3.74
N ARG A 166 -35.20 -19.33 -2.81
CA ARG A 166 -35.96 -20.50 -2.32
C ARG A 166 -37.26 -20.09 -1.64
N CYS A 167 -37.24 -19.07 -0.78
CA CYS A 167 -38.45 -18.54 -0.15
C CYS A 167 -39.44 -18.03 -1.19
N ASN A 168 -38.99 -17.26 -2.19
CA ASN A 168 -39.83 -16.79 -3.28
C ASN A 168 -40.43 -17.94 -4.10
N GLY A 169 -39.66 -19.01 -4.34
CA GLY A 169 -40.13 -20.23 -5.00
C GLY A 169 -41.24 -20.91 -4.21
N SER A 170 -41.01 -21.14 -2.92
CA SER A 170 -41.99 -21.75 -2.01
C SER A 170 -43.26 -20.91 -1.87
N GLU A 171 -43.14 -19.57 -1.83
CA GLU A 171 -44.29 -18.67 -1.78
C GLU A 171 -45.14 -18.79 -3.06
N LYS A 172 -44.51 -18.88 -4.24
CA LYS A 172 -45.21 -19.11 -5.51
C LYS A 172 -45.92 -20.46 -5.52
N GLU A 173 -45.31 -21.50 -5.00
CA GLU A 173 -45.94 -22.83 -4.89
C GLU A 173 -47.11 -22.83 -3.92
N CYS A 174 -46.97 -22.17 -2.77
CA CYS A 174 -48.05 -21.99 -1.80
C CYS A 174 -49.24 -21.26 -2.44
N LYS A 175 -49.00 -20.16 -3.16
CA LYS A 175 -50.04 -19.43 -3.91
C LYS A 175 -50.78 -20.33 -4.91
N LYS A 176 -50.05 -21.10 -5.71
CA LYS A 176 -50.65 -22.07 -6.64
C LYS A 176 -51.51 -23.12 -5.92
N ALA A 177 -51.03 -23.64 -4.80
CA ALA A 177 -51.77 -24.62 -4.00
C ALA A 177 -53.05 -24.02 -3.41
N THR A 178 -53.00 -22.77 -2.92
CA THR A 178 -54.19 -22.07 -2.41
C THR A 178 -55.21 -21.83 -3.51
N GLU A 179 -54.79 -21.40 -4.70
CA GLU A 179 -55.68 -21.21 -5.85
C GLU A 179 -56.34 -22.53 -6.29
N LEU A 180 -55.58 -23.63 -6.27
CA LEU A 180 -56.11 -24.96 -6.58
C LEU A 180 -57.14 -25.41 -5.54
N ALA A 181 -56.86 -25.18 -4.25
CA ALA A 181 -57.80 -25.47 -3.17
C ALA A 181 -59.07 -24.62 -3.26
N ASP A 182 -58.96 -23.34 -3.61
CA ASP A 182 -60.10 -22.45 -3.84
C ASP A 182 -60.97 -22.92 -5.01
N ARG A 183 -60.35 -23.34 -6.11
CA ARG A 183 -61.06 -23.91 -7.25
C ARG A 183 -61.81 -25.18 -6.85
N ALA A 184 -61.14 -26.11 -6.16
CA ALA A 184 -61.77 -27.35 -5.69
C ALA A 184 -62.95 -27.07 -4.73
N ARG A 185 -62.84 -26.04 -3.86
CA ARG A 185 -63.96 -25.60 -3.01
C ARG A 185 -65.12 -25.04 -3.84
N ALA A 186 -64.86 -24.20 -4.83
CA ALA A 186 -65.89 -23.64 -5.71
C ALA A 186 -66.61 -24.74 -6.51
N ASP A 187 -65.87 -25.71 -7.03
CA ASP A 187 -66.40 -26.87 -7.75
C ASP A 187 -67.28 -27.72 -6.82
N ALA A 188 -66.83 -27.97 -5.57
CA ALA A 188 -67.62 -28.70 -4.58
C ALA A 188 -68.93 -27.99 -4.20
N VAL A 189 -68.89 -26.65 -4.04
CA VAL A 189 -70.10 -25.84 -3.80
C VAL A 189 -71.06 -25.92 -4.98
N SER A 190 -70.52 -25.85 -6.21
CA SER A 190 -71.31 -25.93 -7.44
C SER A 190 -71.98 -27.30 -7.57
N ALA A 191 -71.22 -28.39 -7.35
CA ALA A 191 -71.76 -29.76 -7.34
C ALA A 191 -72.81 -29.97 -6.24
N GLN A 192 -72.64 -29.38 -5.05
CA GLN A 192 -73.63 -29.45 -3.98
C GLN A 192 -74.91 -28.68 -4.35
N LYS A 193 -74.79 -27.53 -5.02
CA LYS A 193 -75.94 -26.78 -5.53
C LYS A 193 -76.71 -27.60 -6.56
N GLU A 194 -76.02 -28.19 -7.52
CA GLU A 194 -76.60 -29.09 -8.53
C GLU A 194 -77.31 -30.29 -7.87
N LYS A 195 -76.69 -30.90 -6.85
CA LYS A 195 -77.33 -31.97 -6.06
C LYS A 195 -78.63 -31.51 -5.40
N ASN A 196 -78.64 -30.33 -4.78
CA ASN A 196 -79.83 -29.78 -4.15
C ASN A 196 -80.93 -29.48 -5.20
N GLU A 197 -80.55 -28.97 -6.37
CA GLU A 197 -81.47 -28.74 -7.50
C GLU A 197 -82.06 -30.06 -8.01
N PHE A 198 -81.25 -31.11 -8.15
CA PHE A 198 -81.70 -32.44 -8.55
C PHE A 198 -82.67 -33.03 -7.52
N GLN A 199 -82.35 -32.95 -6.23
CA GLN A 199 -83.24 -33.37 -5.16
C GLN A 199 -84.58 -32.62 -5.19
N LYS A 200 -84.56 -31.31 -5.45
CA LYS A 200 -85.78 -30.50 -5.62
C LYS A 200 -86.62 -31.00 -6.80
N LEU A 201 -85.98 -31.29 -7.94
CA LEU A 201 -86.65 -31.86 -9.11
C LEU A 201 -87.23 -33.25 -8.81
N GLU A 202 -86.52 -34.10 -8.08
CA GLU A 202 -87.03 -35.42 -7.66
C GLU A 202 -88.29 -35.30 -6.80
N ILE A 203 -88.29 -34.41 -5.80
CA ILE A 203 -89.46 -34.14 -4.96
C ILE A 203 -90.63 -33.66 -5.82
N GLU A 204 -90.38 -32.75 -6.77
CA GLU A 204 -91.41 -32.28 -7.69
C GLU A 204 -91.96 -33.39 -8.59
N ARG A 205 -91.09 -34.27 -9.10
CA ARG A 205 -91.49 -35.44 -9.91
C ARG A 205 -92.29 -36.43 -9.07
N LEU A 206 -91.90 -36.70 -7.83
CA LEU A 206 -92.64 -37.56 -6.93
C LEU A 206 -94.03 -36.99 -6.64
N ALA A 207 -94.14 -35.69 -6.39
CA ALA A 207 -95.43 -35.01 -6.22
C ALA A 207 -96.30 -35.05 -7.50
N GLN A 208 -95.71 -35.03 -8.69
CA GLN A 208 -96.43 -35.26 -9.94
C GLN A 208 -96.95 -36.71 -10.04
N ILE A 209 -96.12 -37.70 -9.67
CA ILE A 209 -96.50 -39.11 -9.65
C ILE A 209 -97.64 -39.34 -8.65
N GLU A 210 -97.55 -38.82 -7.44
CA GLU A 210 -98.62 -38.95 -6.44
C GLU A 210 -99.92 -38.31 -6.92
N ARG A 211 -99.87 -37.13 -7.54
CA ARG A 211 -101.07 -36.50 -8.13
C ARG A 211 -101.67 -37.38 -9.23
N ALA A 212 -100.84 -37.96 -10.09
CA ALA A 212 -101.31 -38.90 -11.12
C ALA A 212 -101.91 -40.17 -10.50
N GLN A 213 -101.31 -40.71 -9.44
CA GLN A 213 -101.85 -41.85 -8.70
C GLN A 213 -103.20 -41.53 -8.07
N ARG A 214 -103.35 -40.38 -7.39
CA ARG A 214 -104.65 -39.94 -6.85
C ARG A 214 -105.71 -39.78 -7.93
N LEU A 215 -105.36 -39.28 -9.12
CA LEU A 215 -106.30 -39.23 -10.25
C LEU A 215 -106.69 -40.63 -10.72
N VAL A 216 -105.73 -41.55 -10.82
CA VAL A 216 -106.00 -42.95 -11.18
C VAL A 216 -106.90 -43.60 -10.13
N GLU A 217 -106.65 -43.37 -8.85
CA GLU A 217 -107.44 -43.92 -7.75
C GLU A 217 -108.86 -43.31 -7.70
N SER A 218 -108.99 -42.00 -7.92
CA SER A 218 -110.29 -41.35 -8.10
C SER A 218 -111.06 -41.94 -9.28
N LEU A 219 -110.39 -42.18 -10.41
CA LEU A 219 -111.01 -42.86 -11.54
C LEU A 219 -111.46 -44.27 -11.12
N TYR A 220 -110.64 -45.04 -10.41
CA TYR A 220 -111.04 -46.36 -9.90
C TYR A 220 -112.23 -46.30 -8.92
N SER A 221 -112.34 -45.29 -8.06
CA SER A 221 -113.53 -45.10 -7.23
C SER A 221 -114.77 -44.74 -8.05
N ASP A 222 -114.65 -43.93 -9.11
CA ASP A 222 -115.74 -43.69 -10.06
C ASP A 222 -116.15 -44.98 -10.79
N TRP A 223 -115.20 -45.91 -11.00
CA TRP A 223 -115.48 -47.25 -11.54
C TRP A 223 -116.31 -48.13 -10.59
N ASP A 224 -116.17 -47.98 -9.27
CA ASP A 224 -116.96 -48.71 -8.26
C ASP A 224 -118.40 -48.17 -8.10
N LEU A 225 -118.69 -46.98 -8.66
CA LEU A 225 -120.03 -46.40 -8.75
C LEU A 225 -120.84 -46.90 -9.97
N LEU A 226 -120.29 -47.84 -10.75
CA LEU A 226 -121.00 -48.41 -11.88
C LEU A 226 -122.16 -49.29 -11.41
N PRO A 227 -123.33 -49.19 -12.08
CA PRO A 227 -124.50 -49.90 -11.64
C PRO A 227 -124.28 -51.43 -11.77
N PRO A 228 -124.76 -52.22 -10.79
CA PRO A 228 -124.50 -53.65 -10.73
C PRO A 228 -125.05 -54.35 -11.98
N LYS A 229 -124.35 -55.40 -12.43
CA LYS A 229 -124.64 -56.14 -13.68
C LYS A 229 -126.06 -56.74 -13.72
N THR A 230 -126.70 -56.91 -12.57
CA THR A 230 -128.02 -57.54 -12.42
C THR A 230 -128.86 -56.75 -11.41
N ILE A 231 -130.13 -56.48 -11.74
CA ILE A 231 -131.11 -55.77 -10.90
C ILE A 231 -132.32 -56.67 -10.67
N LYS A 232 -133.02 -56.53 -9.54
CA LYS A 232 -134.24 -57.31 -9.24
C LYS A 232 -135.40 -56.80 -10.08
N ASP A 233 -136.18 -57.70 -10.69
CA ASP A 233 -137.31 -57.37 -11.56
C ASP A 233 -138.50 -56.85 -10.74
N SER A 234 -138.92 -55.61 -10.98
CA SER A 234 -140.02 -54.96 -10.27
C SER A 234 -141.41 -55.31 -10.81
N GLU A 235 -141.51 -55.94 -11.97
CA GLU A 235 -142.80 -56.20 -12.65
C GLU A 235 -143.34 -57.62 -12.40
N ALA A 236 -142.55 -58.49 -11.76
CA ALA A 236 -142.93 -59.88 -11.49
C ALA A 236 -143.96 -59.96 -10.34
N LYS A 237 -145.13 -60.53 -10.63
CA LYS A 237 -146.20 -60.81 -9.64
C LYS A 237 -146.39 -62.31 -9.46
N LYS A 238 -146.61 -62.70 -8.20
CA LYS A 238 -146.92 -64.06 -7.78
C LYS A 238 -148.28 -64.52 -8.34
N LEU A 239 -148.33 -65.72 -8.91
CA LEU A 239 -149.53 -66.31 -9.55
C LEU A 239 -150.47 -66.94 -8.49
N GLU A 240 -151.77 -66.99 -8.80
CA GLU A 240 -152.86 -67.21 -7.83
C GLU A 240 -152.95 -68.64 -7.24
N ASP A 241 -152.28 -69.62 -7.86
CA ASP A 241 -152.19 -71.01 -7.35
C ASP A 241 -150.91 -71.28 -6.53
N TRP A 242 -150.18 -70.24 -6.09
CA TRP A 242 -148.92 -70.40 -5.34
C TRP A 242 -149.17 -70.45 -3.83
N ASP A 243 -148.92 -71.62 -3.24
CA ASP A 243 -149.05 -71.89 -1.81
C ASP A 243 -147.69 -71.76 -1.10
N ASP A 244 -147.55 -70.77 -0.20
CA ASP A 244 -146.29 -70.53 0.52
C ASP A 244 -145.89 -71.67 1.47
N GLU A 245 -146.81 -72.60 1.80
CA GLU A 245 -146.53 -73.76 2.68
C GLU A 245 -145.88 -74.95 1.95
N GLU A 246 -146.11 -75.12 0.64
CA GLU A 246 -145.45 -76.17 -0.18
C GLU A 246 -144.31 -75.62 -1.07
N ASP A 247 -144.38 -74.36 -1.55
CA ASP A 247 -143.45 -73.81 -2.55
C ASP A 247 -142.43 -72.77 -2.00
N GLY A 248 -142.56 -72.35 -0.74
CA GLY A 248 -141.66 -71.41 -0.06
C GLY A 248 -141.78 -69.94 -0.49
N GLU A 249 -141.22 -69.03 0.33
CA GLU A 249 -141.37 -67.57 0.18
C GLU A 249 -140.81 -67.09 -1.17
N TRP A 250 -141.70 -66.60 -2.03
CA TRP A 250 -141.37 -66.20 -3.39
C TRP A 250 -140.39 -65.01 -3.41
N THR A 251 -139.31 -65.11 -4.22
CA THR A 251 -138.38 -64.00 -4.49
C THR A 251 -138.34 -63.66 -5.98
N ALA A 252 -138.39 -62.36 -6.31
CA ALA A 252 -138.43 -61.90 -7.69
C ALA A 252 -137.17 -62.29 -8.49
N PRO A 253 -137.32 -62.73 -9.75
CA PRO A 253 -136.19 -63.06 -10.62
C PRO A 253 -135.22 -61.87 -10.78
N THR A 254 -133.93 -62.16 -10.85
CA THR A 254 -132.93 -61.11 -11.12
C THR A 254 -132.72 -60.98 -12.64
N ILE A 255 -132.97 -59.79 -13.20
CA ILE A 255 -132.81 -59.50 -14.63
C ILE A 255 -131.49 -58.76 -14.92
N SER A 256 -131.02 -58.85 -16.16
CA SER A 256 -129.81 -58.12 -16.59
C SER A 256 -130.06 -56.62 -16.58
N ASN A 257 -129.15 -55.86 -15.97
CA ASN A 257 -129.27 -54.41 -15.90
C ASN A 257 -129.05 -53.79 -17.29
N PRO A 258 -130.05 -53.12 -17.90
CA PRO A 258 -129.91 -52.51 -19.23
C PRO A 258 -128.88 -51.36 -19.29
N GLU A 259 -128.50 -50.77 -18.15
CA GLU A 259 -127.48 -49.72 -18.11
C GLU A 259 -126.03 -50.24 -18.02
N TYR A 260 -125.81 -51.54 -17.81
CA TYR A 260 -124.48 -52.14 -17.71
C TYR A 260 -123.84 -52.35 -19.10
N LYS A 261 -122.78 -51.59 -19.43
CA LYS A 261 -122.14 -51.60 -20.77
C LYS A 261 -120.97 -52.59 -20.96
N GLY A 262 -120.78 -53.55 -20.04
CA GLY A 262 -119.72 -54.56 -20.12
C GLY A 262 -118.33 -54.08 -19.67
N PRO A 263 -117.34 -54.98 -19.51
CA PRO A 263 -116.00 -54.61 -19.09
C PRO A 263 -115.31 -53.78 -20.18
N TRP A 264 -114.81 -52.60 -19.80
CA TRP A 264 -114.12 -51.70 -20.72
C TRP A 264 -112.78 -52.28 -21.20
N LYS A 265 -112.43 -51.97 -22.45
CA LYS A 265 -111.12 -52.26 -23.03
C LYS A 265 -110.44 -50.95 -23.47
N PRO A 266 -109.16 -50.74 -23.13
CA PRO A 266 -108.45 -49.52 -23.51
C PRO A 266 -108.32 -49.37 -25.03
N LYS A 267 -108.51 -48.14 -25.53
CA LYS A 267 -108.22 -47.79 -26.92
C LYS A 267 -106.71 -47.72 -27.12
N LYS A 268 -106.17 -48.43 -28.11
CA LYS A 268 -104.76 -48.30 -28.50
C LYS A 268 -104.56 -46.97 -29.24
N ILE A 269 -103.98 -46.00 -28.56
CA ILE A 269 -103.59 -44.71 -29.14
C ILE A 269 -102.15 -44.84 -29.66
N LYS A 270 -101.90 -44.47 -30.92
CA LYS A 270 -100.53 -44.42 -31.47
C LYS A 270 -99.75 -43.35 -30.72
N ASN A 271 -98.61 -43.70 -30.13
CA ASN A 271 -97.70 -42.74 -29.52
C ASN A 271 -96.83 -42.08 -30.62
N PRO A 272 -97.01 -40.78 -30.94
CA PRO A 272 -96.21 -40.11 -31.94
C PRO A 272 -94.72 -39.97 -31.54
N ASN A 273 -94.41 -40.09 -30.25
CA ASN A 273 -93.04 -40.04 -29.71
C ASN A 273 -92.42 -41.42 -29.50
N TYR A 274 -93.01 -42.50 -30.06
CA TYR A 274 -92.42 -43.82 -29.96
C TYR A 274 -91.20 -43.95 -30.89
N GLN A 275 -90.00 -43.86 -30.34
CA GLN A 275 -88.73 -43.95 -31.09
C GLN A 275 -88.25 -45.39 -31.33
N GLY A 276 -89.15 -46.38 -31.33
CA GLY A 276 -88.80 -47.80 -31.46
C GLY A 276 -88.30 -48.43 -30.16
N LYS A 277 -87.94 -49.72 -30.19
CA LYS A 277 -87.25 -50.36 -29.06
C LYS A 277 -85.88 -49.71 -28.91
N TRP A 278 -85.65 -49.05 -27.77
CA TRP A 278 -84.38 -48.42 -27.44
C TRP A 278 -83.21 -49.41 -27.63
N LYS A 279 -82.14 -48.95 -28.28
CA LYS A 279 -80.87 -49.66 -28.38
C LYS A 279 -79.79 -48.77 -27.75
N ALA A 280 -78.95 -49.34 -26.91
CA ALA A 280 -77.83 -48.64 -26.31
C ALA A 280 -76.90 -48.09 -27.41
N PRO A 281 -76.50 -46.81 -27.36
CA PRO A 281 -75.45 -46.29 -28.23
C PRO A 281 -74.14 -47.04 -27.93
N ILE A 282 -73.55 -47.65 -28.96
CA ILE A 282 -72.18 -48.15 -28.89
C ILE A 282 -71.31 -46.93 -29.16
N VAL A 283 -70.69 -46.38 -28.11
CA VAL A 283 -69.67 -45.34 -28.25
C VAL A 283 -68.35 -46.06 -28.50
N ASP A 284 -67.75 -45.82 -29.66
CA ASP A 284 -66.41 -46.34 -29.95
C ASP A 284 -65.40 -45.75 -28.96
N ASN A 285 -64.65 -46.63 -28.30
CA ASN A 285 -63.56 -46.23 -27.42
C ASN A 285 -62.37 -45.82 -28.29
N LEU A 286 -62.07 -44.52 -28.35
CA LEU A 286 -60.97 -43.95 -29.14
C LEU A 286 -59.57 -44.39 -28.67
N ASP A 287 -59.46 -45.10 -27.54
CA ASP A 287 -58.18 -45.57 -26.98
C ASP A 287 -57.84 -47.05 -27.26
N TYR A 288 -58.52 -47.72 -28.20
CA TYR A 288 -58.06 -49.03 -28.70
C TYR A 288 -58.13 -49.10 -30.23
N GLY A 289 -57.10 -48.51 -30.86
CA GLY A 289 -56.71 -48.69 -32.25
C GLY A 289 -55.20 -48.55 -32.38
#